data_AF-A0A316DUC3-F1
#
_entry.id   AF-A0A316DUC3-F1
#
_cell.length_a   1.000
_cell.length_b   1.000
_cell.length_c   1.000
_cell.angle_alpha   90.00
_cell.angle_beta   90.00
_cell.angle_gamma   90.00
#
_symmetry.space_group_name_H-M   'P 1'
#
loop_
_entity.id
_entity.type
_entity.pdbx_description
1 polymer ?
#
loop_
_entity_poly.entity_id
_entity_poly.type
_entity_poly.pdbx_seq_one_letter_code
_entity_poly.pdbx_strand_id
1 'polypeptide(L)'
;MSKKKYILLISTVYTICLGLIVLTFIAGYVYHIPFEKITGDPANYYNAHPFTGIVSNIGALMWCSTSSICLFVGLLLNRKGIKREASFLLSSSIFTFILLIDDFFMFHDFIFYSFQGLTMEPIIFIIYAFLLIRYCISYFKIIIENNYYIFSAAIIFLGLSVILDLYFPSEGLEYFVEDSLKLMGIASWMLYFTTTSYHLLSEKTFISYKKNVPNKN
;
A
#
# COMPACT_ATOMS: atom_id res chain seq x y z
N MET A 1 -17.46 -19.90 12.57
CA MET A 1 -16.95 -19.00 13.65
C MET A 1 -18.02 -18.90 14.73
N SER A 2 -17.68 -18.87 16.03
CA SER A 2 -18.70 -18.73 17.09
C SER A 2 -19.25 -17.31 17.14
N LYS A 3 -20.51 -17.14 17.58
CA LYS A 3 -21.17 -15.83 17.78
C LYS A 3 -20.29 -14.83 18.56
N LYS A 4 -19.55 -15.32 19.57
CA LYS A 4 -18.58 -14.54 20.36
C LYS A 4 -17.46 -13.93 19.50
N LYS A 5 -16.95 -14.64 18.48
CA LYS A 5 -15.90 -14.14 17.59
C LYS A 5 -16.39 -13.01 16.69
N TYR A 6 -17.64 -13.06 16.24
CA TYR A 6 -18.24 -11.98 15.45
C TYR A 6 -18.47 -10.73 16.30
N ILE A 7 -18.99 -10.89 17.52
CA ILE A 7 -19.17 -9.77 18.46
C ILE A 7 -17.82 -9.10 18.76
N LEU A 8 -16.78 -9.89 19.01
CA LEU A 8 -15.43 -9.36 19.23
C LEU A 8 -14.93 -8.58 18.01
N LEU A 9 -15.05 -9.16 16.80
CA LEU A 9 -14.61 -8.50 15.56
C LEU A 9 -15.33 -7.16 15.34
N ILE A 10 -16.65 -7.17 15.47
CA ILE A 10 -17.49 -5.97 15.33
C ILE A 10 -17.07 -4.92 16.37
N SER A 11 -16.92 -5.32 17.63
CA SER A 11 -16.47 -4.43 18.70
C SER A 11 -15.11 -3.83 18.37
N THR A 12 -14.15 -4.62 17.90
CA THR A 12 -12.82 -4.12 17.52
C THR A 12 -12.90 -3.08 16.41
N VAL A 13 -13.69 -3.32 15.35
CA VAL A 13 -13.85 -2.36 14.24
C VAL A 13 -14.44 -1.05 14.76
N TYR A 14 -15.55 -1.10 15.51
CA TYR A 14 -16.18 0.11 16.03
C TYR A 14 -15.30 0.85 17.04
N THR A 15 -14.53 0.14 17.88
CA THR A 15 -13.55 0.76 18.78
C THR A 15 -12.47 1.51 17.99
N ILE A 16 -11.96 0.95 16.89
CA ILE A 16 -10.97 1.62 16.03
C ILE A 16 -11.59 2.85 15.37
N CYS A 17 -12.78 2.73 14.77
CA CYS A 17 -13.48 3.87 14.16
C CYS A 17 -13.76 4.99 15.18
N LEU A 18 -14.23 4.64 16.38
CA LEU A 18 -14.45 5.61 17.44
C LEU A 18 -13.15 6.28 17.88
N GLY A 19 -12.07 5.51 18.02
CA GLY A 19 -10.74 6.05 18.32
C GLY A 19 -10.27 7.07 17.29
N LEU A 20 -10.47 6.80 15.99
CA LEU A 20 -10.14 7.74 14.91
C LEU A 20 -11.00 9.02 14.99
N ILE A 21 -12.31 8.90 15.22
CA ILE A 21 -13.20 10.05 15.37
C ILE A 21 -12.81 10.91 16.59
N VAL A 22 -12.47 10.28 17.71
CA VAL A 22 -12.00 11.01 18.91
C VAL A 22 -10.67 11.69 18.63
N LEU A 23 -9.76 11.04 17.90
CA LEU A 23 -8.47 11.62 17.54
C LEU A 23 -8.62 12.82 16.62
N THR A 24 -9.49 12.76 15.61
CA THR A 24 -9.77 13.91 14.73
C THR A 24 -10.47 15.05 15.47
N PHE A 25 -11.37 14.75 16.40
CA PHE A 25 -11.98 15.74 17.28
C PHE A 25 -10.94 16.45 18.17
N ILE A 26 -10.07 15.68 18.83
CA ILE A 26 -9.00 16.23 19.67
C ILE A 26 -8.07 17.10 18.83
N ALA A 27 -7.66 16.64 17.64
CA ALA A 27 -6.80 17.42 16.75
C ALA A 27 -7.45 18.75 16.35
N GLY A 28 -8.73 18.75 15.95
CA GLY A 28 -9.46 19.98 15.61
C GLY A 28 -9.56 20.94 16.77
N TYR A 29 -9.85 20.43 17.97
CA TYR A 29 -9.96 21.24 19.17
C TYR A 29 -8.61 21.84 19.60
N VAL A 30 -7.54 21.03 19.64
CA VAL A 30 -6.21 21.43 20.13
C VAL A 30 -5.51 22.37 19.15
N TYR A 31 -5.61 22.11 17.84
CA TYR A 31 -4.94 22.92 16.81
C TYR A 31 -5.84 24.02 16.24
N HIS A 32 -7.04 24.20 16.78
CA HIS A 32 -8.04 25.19 16.31
C HIS A 32 -8.33 25.09 14.80
N ILE A 33 -8.37 23.87 14.28
CA ILE A 33 -8.67 23.61 12.87
C ILE A 33 -10.20 23.41 12.74
N PRO A 34 -10.88 24.08 11.80
CA PRO A 34 -12.31 23.86 11.55
C PRO A 34 -12.60 22.38 11.33
N PHE A 35 -13.65 21.85 11.96
CA PHE A 35 -13.96 20.42 11.88
C PHE A 35 -14.26 19.98 10.45
N GLU A 36 -14.89 20.86 9.65
CA GLU A 36 -15.14 20.66 8.22
C GLU A 36 -13.85 20.45 7.43
N LYS A 37 -12.74 21.07 7.86
CA LYS A 37 -11.42 20.92 7.24
C LYS A 37 -10.73 19.60 7.62
N ILE A 38 -11.08 19.00 8.75
CA ILE A 38 -10.51 17.72 9.21
C ILE A 38 -11.33 16.52 8.74
N THR A 39 -12.66 16.60 8.85
CA THR A 39 -13.56 15.47 8.57
C THR A 39 -14.27 15.57 7.23
N GLY A 40 -14.32 16.77 6.64
CA GLY A 40 -14.95 16.99 5.34
C GLY A 40 -14.06 16.55 4.18
N ASP A 41 -14.70 16.41 3.02
CA ASP A 41 -14.02 16.10 1.76
C ASP A 41 -13.17 17.31 1.30
N PRO A 42 -11.86 17.12 1.01
CA PRO A 42 -11.00 18.23 0.58
C PRO A 42 -11.46 18.92 -0.70
N ALA A 43 -12.00 18.18 -1.68
CA ALA A 43 -12.45 18.79 -2.93
C ALA A 43 -13.69 19.67 -2.70
N ASN A 44 -14.61 19.25 -1.83
CA ASN A 44 -15.74 20.08 -1.42
C ASN A 44 -15.29 21.30 -0.62
N TYR A 45 -14.40 21.12 0.37
CA TYR A 45 -13.93 22.21 1.22
C TYR A 45 -13.19 23.31 0.44
N TYR A 46 -12.35 22.93 -0.53
CA TYR A 46 -11.58 23.87 -1.34
C TYR A 46 -12.26 24.27 -2.66
N ASN A 47 -13.52 23.86 -2.90
CA ASN A 47 -14.22 24.03 -4.18
C ASN A 47 -13.37 23.58 -5.38
N ALA A 48 -12.63 22.48 -5.21
CA ALA A 48 -11.75 21.95 -6.25
C ALA A 48 -12.57 21.27 -7.35
N HIS A 49 -12.00 21.20 -8.56
CA HIS A 49 -12.61 20.43 -9.64
C HIS A 49 -12.68 18.94 -9.25
N PRO A 50 -13.74 18.19 -9.59
CA PRO A 50 -13.83 16.75 -9.28
C PRO A 50 -12.71 15.87 -9.85
N PHE A 51 -11.93 16.40 -10.82
CA PHE A 51 -10.76 15.72 -11.40
C PHE A 51 -9.44 16.13 -10.77
N THR A 52 -9.44 17.07 -9.83
CA THR A 52 -8.23 17.44 -9.08
C THR A 52 -7.71 16.21 -8.34
N GLY A 53 -6.45 15.85 -8.61
CA GLY A 53 -5.80 14.69 -8.00
C GLY A 53 -6.32 13.33 -8.48
N ILE A 54 -7.05 13.23 -9.60
CA ILE A 54 -7.63 11.96 -10.06
C ILE A 54 -6.59 10.85 -10.25
N VAL A 55 -5.41 11.18 -10.78
CA VAL A 55 -4.30 10.23 -10.99
C VAL A 55 -3.79 9.69 -9.65
N SER A 56 -3.49 10.59 -8.71
CA SER A 56 -3.06 10.24 -7.36
C SER A 56 -4.11 9.40 -6.62
N ASN A 57 -5.39 9.80 -6.67
CA ASN A 57 -6.49 9.07 -6.06
C ASN A 57 -6.65 7.65 -6.62
N ILE A 58 -6.52 7.47 -7.95
CA ILE A 58 -6.52 6.14 -8.57
C ILE A 58 -5.32 5.32 -8.08
N GLY A 59 -4.13 5.93 -8.00
CA GLY A 59 -2.93 5.29 -7.43
C GLY A 59 -3.16 4.79 -6.01
N ALA A 60 -3.73 5.62 -5.13
CA ALA A 60 -4.08 5.23 -3.77
C ALA A 60 -5.08 4.07 -3.72
N LEU A 61 -6.09 4.05 -4.58
CA LEU A 61 -7.03 2.92 -4.67
C LEU A 61 -6.32 1.63 -5.08
N MET A 62 -5.35 1.69 -5.99
CA MET A 62 -4.54 0.54 -6.40
C MET A 62 -3.61 0.06 -5.29
N TRP A 63 -2.99 0.98 -4.53
CA TRP A 63 -2.21 0.63 -3.34
C TRP A 63 -3.07 -0.06 -2.27
N CYS A 64 -4.24 0.51 -1.96
CA CYS A 64 -5.20 -0.06 -1.00
C CYS A 64 -5.66 -1.46 -1.43
N SER A 65 -5.97 -1.63 -2.72
CA SER A 65 -6.36 -2.92 -3.29
C SER A 65 -5.24 -3.95 -3.15
N THR A 66 -4.01 -3.56 -3.48
CA THR A 66 -2.85 -4.45 -3.37
C THR A 66 -2.60 -4.89 -1.94
N SER A 67 -2.59 -3.95 -1.00
CA SER A 67 -2.39 -4.28 0.42
C SER A 67 -3.48 -5.22 0.95
N SER A 68 -4.74 -4.97 0.57
CA SER A 68 -5.89 -5.79 0.97
C SER A 68 -5.82 -7.22 0.42
N ILE A 69 -5.46 -7.38 -0.86
CA ILE A 69 -5.28 -8.69 -1.51
C ILE A 69 -4.17 -9.47 -0.80
N CYS A 70 -3.00 -8.84 -0.63
CA CYS A 70 -1.85 -9.43 0.04
C CYS A 70 -2.18 -9.85 1.49
N LEU A 71 -2.88 -9.00 2.25
CA LEU A 71 -3.30 -9.31 3.61
C LEU A 71 -4.21 -10.54 3.63
N PHE A 72 -5.26 -10.52 2.81
CA PHE A 72 -6.27 -11.55 2.78
C PHE A 72 -5.68 -12.92 2.39
N VAL A 73 -4.92 -12.97 1.30
CA VAL A 73 -4.31 -14.20 0.81
C VAL A 73 -3.19 -14.67 1.75
N GLY A 74 -2.38 -13.75 2.28
CA GLY A 74 -1.35 -14.06 3.27
C GLY A 74 -1.93 -14.72 4.53
N LEU A 75 -3.03 -14.18 5.08
CA LEU A 75 -3.73 -14.79 6.22
C LEU A 75 -4.29 -16.18 5.90
N LEU A 76 -4.81 -16.38 4.68
CA LEU A 76 -5.33 -17.67 4.23
C LEU A 76 -4.21 -18.72 4.10
N LEU A 77 -3.08 -18.36 3.49
CA LEU A 77 -1.92 -19.24 3.38
C LEU A 77 -1.31 -19.58 4.75
N ASN A 78 -1.29 -18.60 5.67
CA ASN A 78 -0.82 -18.83 7.03
C ASN A 78 -1.66 -19.90 7.74
N ARG A 79 -2.99 -19.84 7.61
CA ARG A 79 -3.92 -20.85 8.15
C ARG A 79 -3.74 -22.22 7.53
N LYS A 80 -3.31 -22.29 6.26
CA LYS A 80 -2.98 -23.54 5.56
C LYS A 80 -1.57 -24.09 5.90
N GLY A 81 -0.82 -23.42 6.77
CA GLY A 81 0.53 -23.83 7.17
C GLY A 81 1.63 -23.51 6.15
N ILE A 82 1.32 -22.72 5.11
CA ILE A 82 2.25 -22.32 4.05
C ILE A 82 2.98 -21.04 4.50
N LYS A 83 3.86 -21.20 5.49
CA LYS A 83 4.37 -20.08 6.30
C LYS A 83 5.23 -19.08 5.51
N ARG A 84 6.04 -19.52 4.55
CA ARG A 84 6.99 -18.64 3.86
C ARG A 84 6.29 -17.70 2.89
N GLU A 85 5.38 -18.23 2.09
CA GLU A 85 4.57 -17.48 1.13
C GLU A 85 3.53 -16.61 1.85
N ALA A 86 3.01 -17.07 2.99
CA ALA A 86 2.21 -16.23 3.87
C ALA A 86 3.01 -15.04 4.42
N SER A 87 4.23 -15.28 4.92
CA SER A 87 5.11 -14.22 5.43
C SER A 87 5.45 -13.19 4.35
N PHE A 88 5.68 -13.65 3.12
CA PHE A 88 5.87 -12.80 1.95
C PHE A 88 4.68 -11.85 1.78
N LEU A 89 3.48 -12.39 1.53
CA LEU A 89 2.29 -11.57 1.27
C LEU A 89 1.91 -10.67 2.45
N LEU A 90 2.06 -11.13 3.69
CA LEU A 90 1.81 -10.28 4.87
C LEU A 90 2.82 -9.14 4.96
N SER A 91 4.10 -9.38 4.63
CA SER A 91 5.10 -8.32 4.55
C SER A 91 4.81 -7.36 3.41
N SER A 92 4.38 -7.86 2.24
CA SER A 92 3.96 -7.04 1.10
C SER A 92 2.78 -6.15 1.46
N SER A 93 1.80 -6.67 2.19
CA SER A 93 0.65 -5.91 2.66
C SER A 93 1.06 -4.75 3.55
N ILE A 94 1.92 -5.00 4.55
CA ILE A 94 2.42 -3.95 5.45
C ILE A 94 3.23 -2.92 4.67
N PHE A 95 4.15 -3.36 3.81
CA PHE A 95 4.98 -2.46 3.01
C PHE A 95 4.15 -1.59 2.08
N THR A 96 3.21 -2.18 1.34
CA THR A 96 2.28 -1.43 0.48
C THR A 96 1.32 -0.54 1.26
N PHE A 97 0.92 -0.92 2.47
CA PHE A 97 0.11 -0.04 3.33
C PHE A 97 0.91 1.18 3.80
N ILE A 98 2.20 1.03 4.07
CA ILE A 98 3.07 2.17 4.40
C ILE A 98 3.14 3.13 3.21
N LEU A 99 3.37 2.62 1.99
CA LEU A 99 3.38 3.44 0.77
C LEU A 99 2.01 4.12 0.52
N LEU A 100 0.91 3.39 0.72
CA LEU A 100 -0.44 3.96 0.63
C LEU A 100 -0.62 5.16 1.56
N ILE A 101 -0.27 5.00 2.83
CA ILE A 101 -0.48 6.04 3.84
C ILE A 101 0.40 7.25 3.53
N ASP A 102 1.63 7.02 3.08
CA ASP A 102 2.51 8.10 2.66
C ASP A 102 1.98 8.85 1.44
N ASP A 103 1.66 8.15 0.34
CA ASP A 103 1.15 8.78 -0.89
C ASP A 103 -0.21 9.47 -0.66
N PHE A 104 -1.11 8.86 0.11
CA PHE A 104 -2.47 9.38 0.30
C PHE A 104 -2.52 10.63 1.18
N PHE A 105 -1.69 10.68 2.21
CA PHE A 105 -1.60 11.85 3.09
C PHE A 105 -0.46 12.80 2.73
N MET A 106 0.34 12.45 1.72
CA MET A 106 1.53 13.16 1.28
C MET A 106 2.47 13.46 2.45
N PHE A 107 2.72 12.45 3.31
CA PHE A 107 3.52 12.67 4.51
C PHE A 107 4.97 13.03 4.19
N HIS A 108 5.55 12.46 3.12
CA HIS A 108 6.87 12.86 2.63
C HIS A 108 6.95 14.36 2.31
N ASP A 109 5.90 14.94 1.72
CA ASP A 109 5.81 16.37 1.43
C ASP A 109 5.45 17.23 2.66
N PHE A 110 4.62 16.71 3.57
CA PHE A 110 4.23 17.46 4.76
C PHE A 110 5.36 17.56 5.79
N ILE A 111 6.09 16.46 6.01
CA ILE A 111 7.28 16.45 6.87
C ILE A 111 8.31 17.45 6.34
N PHE A 112 8.40 17.60 5.01
CA PHE A 112 9.26 18.55 4.32
C PHE A 112 8.99 20.03 4.67
N TYR A 113 7.74 20.47 4.79
CA TYR A 113 7.44 21.88 5.17
C TYR A 113 7.61 22.17 6.66
N SER A 114 7.60 21.15 7.52
CA SER A 114 7.52 21.32 8.97
C SER A 114 8.86 21.54 9.68
N PHE A 115 9.98 21.11 9.08
CA PHE A 115 11.32 21.26 9.66
C PHE A 115 12.06 22.42 8.98
N GLN A 116 12.24 23.51 9.75
CA GLN A 116 12.94 24.76 9.41
C GLN A 116 14.22 24.56 8.55
N GLY A 117 14.07 24.48 7.22
CA GLY A 117 15.16 24.59 6.25
C GLY A 117 15.97 23.32 5.93
N LEU A 118 15.51 22.12 6.32
CA LEU A 118 16.15 20.85 5.93
C LEU A 118 15.26 20.07 4.97
N THR A 119 15.71 19.90 3.73
CA THR A 119 15.06 19.04 2.73
C THR A 119 15.29 17.56 3.09
N MET A 120 14.36 16.97 3.84
CA MET A 120 14.43 15.57 4.28
C MET A 120 13.96 14.55 3.23
N GLU A 121 13.45 15.04 2.10
CA GLU A 121 12.84 14.25 1.03
C GLU A 121 13.79 13.16 0.47
N PRO A 122 15.07 13.43 0.13
CA PRO A 122 15.99 12.36 -0.28
C PRO A 122 16.22 11.30 0.80
N ILE A 123 16.15 11.68 2.08
CA ILE A 123 16.35 10.74 3.19
C ILE A 123 15.15 9.79 3.28
N ILE A 124 13.93 10.29 3.11
CA ILE A 124 12.72 9.47 3.08
C ILE A 124 12.78 8.47 1.94
N PHE A 125 13.18 8.90 0.74
CA PHE A 125 13.37 8.01 -0.40
C PHE A 125 14.47 6.96 -0.16
N ILE A 126 15.58 7.32 0.48
CA ILE A 126 16.63 6.37 0.88
C ILE A 126 16.08 5.34 1.86
N ILE A 127 15.26 5.74 2.83
CA ILE A 127 14.62 4.83 3.78
C ILE A 127 13.70 3.85 3.03
N TYR A 128 12.86 4.32 2.12
CA TYR A 128 12.00 3.44 1.32
C TYR A 128 12.79 2.51 0.41
N ALA A 129 13.83 3.00 -0.26
CA ALA A 129 14.72 2.17 -1.07
C ALA A 129 15.41 1.10 -0.21
N PHE A 130 15.90 1.44 0.98
CA PHE A 130 16.52 0.49 1.90
C PHE A 130 15.53 -0.60 2.37
N LEU A 131 14.31 -0.20 2.76
CA LEU A 131 13.26 -1.13 3.16
C LEU A 131 12.88 -2.07 2.01
N LEU A 132 12.75 -1.52 0.80
CA LEU A 132 12.46 -2.28 -0.41
C LEU A 132 13.58 -3.27 -0.74
N ILE A 133 14.85 -2.85 -0.68
CA ILE A 133 16.01 -3.73 -0.93
C ILE A 133 16.03 -4.87 0.10
N ARG A 134 15.86 -4.55 1.38
CA ARG A 134 15.81 -5.56 2.45
C ARG A 134 14.67 -6.56 2.23
N TYR A 135 13.51 -6.07 1.81
CA TYR A 135 12.36 -6.89 1.45
C TYR A 135 12.67 -7.80 0.25
N CYS A 136 13.22 -7.25 -0.83
CA CYS A 136 13.60 -8.00 -2.03
C CYS A 136 14.61 -9.10 -1.74
N ILE A 137 15.64 -8.82 -0.93
CA ILE A 137 16.63 -9.83 -0.51
C ILE A 137 15.96 -10.96 0.27
N SER A 138 15.05 -10.62 1.19
CA SER A 138 14.37 -11.61 2.03
C SER A 138 13.48 -12.58 1.23
N TYR A 139 12.88 -12.09 0.15
CA TYR A 139 11.89 -12.82 -0.64
C TYR A 139 12.31 -13.08 -2.10
N PHE A 140 13.59 -12.89 -2.42
CA PHE A 140 14.15 -12.96 -3.78
C PHE A 140 13.71 -14.20 -4.57
N LYS A 141 13.74 -15.39 -3.95
CA LYS A 141 13.31 -16.64 -4.59
C LYS A 141 11.84 -16.61 -5.03
N ILE A 142 10.96 -16.17 -4.14
CA ILE A 142 9.52 -16.05 -4.44
C ILE A 142 9.30 -15.03 -5.55
N ILE A 143 10.05 -13.93 -5.54
CA ILE A 143 9.94 -12.87 -6.55
C ILE A 143 10.30 -13.39 -7.93
N ILE A 144 11.42 -14.11 -8.06
CA ILE A 144 11.88 -14.67 -9.33
C ILE A 144 10.95 -15.76 -9.84
N GLU A 145 10.45 -16.61 -8.96
CA GLU A 145 9.54 -17.71 -9.30
C GLU A 145 8.18 -17.21 -9.81
N ASN A 146 7.75 -15.98 -9.49
CA ASN A 146 6.42 -15.45 -9.80
C ASN A 146 6.49 -14.25 -10.75
N ASN A 147 6.89 -14.46 -12.02
CA ASN A 147 6.91 -13.44 -13.08
C ASN A 147 7.58 -12.11 -12.68
N TYR A 148 8.90 -12.19 -12.46
CA TYR A 148 9.71 -11.03 -12.08
C TYR A 148 9.70 -9.89 -13.10
N TYR A 149 9.32 -10.12 -14.37
CA TYR A 149 9.23 -9.06 -15.37
C TYR A 149 8.25 -7.96 -14.96
N ILE A 150 7.09 -8.33 -14.40
CA ILE A 150 6.08 -7.36 -13.95
C ILE A 150 6.57 -6.62 -12.70
N PHE A 151 7.23 -7.33 -11.78
CA PHE A 151 7.83 -6.72 -10.60
C PHE A 151 8.92 -5.72 -10.97
N SER A 152 9.82 -6.09 -11.88
CA SER A 152 10.88 -5.21 -12.38
C SER A 152 10.29 -3.98 -13.05
N ALA A 153 9.22 -4.12 -13.84
CA ALA A 153 8.53 -2.97 -14.42
C ALA A 153 8.01 -2.01 -13.34
N ALA A 154 7.42 -2.53 -12.26
CA ALA A 154 6.98 -1.71 -11.13
C ALA A 154 8.14 -0.92 -10.51
N ILE A 155 9.27 -1.58 -10.23
CA ILE A 155 10.46 -0.93 -9.66
C ILE A 155 11.04 0.12 -10.60
N ILE A 156 11.13 -0.18 -11.90
CA ILE A 156 11.68 0.74 -12.90
C ILE A 156 10.81 1.99 -13.00
N PHE A 157 9.49 1.84 -13.14
CA PHE A 157 8.60 3.00 -13.29
C PHE A 157 8.53 3.85 -12.02
N LEU A 158 8.45 3.24 -10.83
CA LEU A 158 8.49 3.98 -9.57
C LEU A 158 9.84 4.67 -9.37
N GLY A 159 10.95 3.98 -9.68
CA GLY A 159 12.29 4.56 -9.59
C GLY A 159 12.49 5.73 -10.55
N LEU A 160 11.99 5.62 -11.79
CA LEU A 160 12.03 6.72 -12.75
C LEU A 160 11.17 7.91 -12.30
N SER A 161 10.00 7.67 -11.72
CA SER A 161 9.17 8.74 -11.13
C SER A 161 9.93 9.49 -10.03
N VAL A 162 10.54 8.79 -9.08
CA VAL A 162 11.37 9.42 -8.01
C VAL A 162 12.56 10.18 -8.59
N ILE A 163 13.21 9.66 -9.63
CA ILE A 163 14.30 10.38 -10.31
C ILE A 163 13.76 11.67 -10.94
N LEU A 164 12.61 11.65 -11.60
CA LEU A 164 12.06 12.88 -12.19
C LEU A 164 11.74 13.92 -11.12
N ASP A 165 11.13 13.50 -10.02
CA ASP A 165 10.78 14.37 -8.88
C ASP A 165 12.03 15.04 -8.27
N LEU A 166 13.14 14.31 -8.14
CA LEU A 166 14.39 14.85 -7.59
C LEU A 166 15.15 15.83 -8.51
N TYR A 167 14.97 15.73 -9.83
CA TYR A 167 15.80 16.46 -10.81
C TYR A 167 15.05 17.54 -11.60
N PHE A 168 13.72 17.45 -11.68
CA PHE A 168 12.90 18.38 -12.45
C PHE A 168 11.93 19.14 -11.54
N PRO A 169 11.54 20.37 -11.91
CA PRO A 169 10.50 21.09 -11.19
C PRO A 169 9.18 20.33 -11.27
N SER A 170 8.49 20.19 -10.14
CA SER A 170 7.18 19.53 -10.02
C SER A 170 6.05 20.43 -10.56
N GLU A 171 6.17 20.88 -11.82
CA GLU A 171 5.20 21.74 -12.51
C GLU A 171 4.97 21.27 -13.96
N GLY A 172 3.85 21.67 -14.57
CA GLY A 172 3.63 21.53 -16.01
C GLY A 172 3.64 20.09 -16.55
N LEU A 173 4.40 19.88 -17.64
CA LEU A 173 4.48 18.58 -18.33
C LEU A 173 5.38 17.61 -17.59
N GLU A 174 6.41 18.11 -16.91
CA GLU A 174 7.34 17.34 -16.08
C GLU A 174 6.57 16.62 -14.98
N TYR A 175 5.72 17.35 -14.25
CA TYR A 175 4.83 16.79 -13.24
C TYR A 175 3.89 15.72 -13.82
N PHE A 176 3.31 15.98 -15.00
CA PHE A 176 2.43 15.01 -15.64
C PHE A 176 3.14 13.70 -16.03
N VAL A 177 4.38 13.80 -16.52
CA VAL A 177 5.19 12.62 -16.87
C VAL A 177 5.59 11.84 -15.63
N GLU A 178 6.02 12.54 -14.58
CA GLU A 178 6.35 11.95 -13.29
C GLU A 178 5.16 11.17 -12.71
N ASP A 179 3.99 11.78 -12.62
CA ASP A 179 2.76 11.14 -12.12
C ASP A 179 2.29 9.98 -13.01
N SER A 180 2.49 10.08 -14.33
CA SER A 180 2.17 8.99 -15.26
C SER A 180 3.08 7.78 -15.01
N LEU A 181 4.38 8.00 -14.81
CA LEU A 181 5.32 6.93 -14.47
C LEU A 181 4.99 6.32 -13.10
N LYS A 182 4.67 7.15 -12.11
CA LYS A 182 4.23 6.72 -10.78
C LYS A 182 3.04 5.78 -10.91
N LEU A 183 1.99 6.19 -11.62
CA LEU A 183 0.80 5.36 -11.83
C LEU A 183 1.10 4.04 -12.56
N MET A 184 1.94 4.07 -13.60
CA MET A 184 2.37 2.83 -14.30
C MET A 184 3.12 1.87 -13.36
N GLY A 185 3.93 2.41 -12.47
CA GLY A 185 4.63 1.68 -11.43
C GLY A 185 3.67 1.02 -10.43
N ILE A 186 2.71 1.79 -9.90
CA ILE A 186 1.66 1.31 -8.99
C ILE A 186 0.80 0.23 -9.66
N ALA A 187 0.37 0.44 -10.90
CA ALA A 187 -0.42 -0.53 -11.65
C ALA A 187 0.33 -1.84 -11.86
N SER A 188 1.62 -1.77 -12.20
CA SER A 188 2.50 -2.94 -12.35
C SER A 188 2.69 -3.65 -11.01
N TRP A 189 2.85 -2.91 -9.91
CA TRP A 189 2.94 -3.45 -8.56
C TRP A 189 1.68 -4.22 -8.18
N MET A 190 0.50 -3.63 -8.39
CA MET A 190 -0.78 -4.27 -8.14
C MET A 190 -0.96 -5.53 -8.99
N LEU A 191 -0.62 -5.46 -10.28
CA LEU A 191 -0.73 -6.59 -11.20
C LEU A 191 0.15 -7.76 -10.73
N TYR A 192 1.40 -7.48 -10.36
CA TYR A 192 2.32 -8.48 -9.83
C TYR A 192 1.77 -9.17 -8.58
N PHE A 193 1.33 -8.40 -7.58
CA PHE A 193 0.84 -8.99 -6.33
C PHE A 193 -0.49 -9.71 -6.49
N THR A 194 -1.36 -9.24 -7.37
CA THR A 194 -2.64 -9.89 -7.67
C THR A 194 -2.41 -11.25 -8.34
N THR A 195 -1.58 -11.28 -9.39
CA THR A 195 -1.27 -12.52 -10.13
C THR A 195 -0.49 -13.50 -9.27
N THR A 196 0.49 -13.04 -8.49
CA THR A 196 1.23 -13.86 -7.54
C THR A 196 0.32 -14.44 -6.46
N SER A 197 -0.57 -13.63 -5.88
CA SER A 197 -1.54 -14.09 -4.88
C SER A 197 -2.48 -15.16 -5.45
N TYR A 198 -2.94 -14.98 -6.69
CA TYR A 198 -3.76 -15.97 -7.40
C TYR A 198 -2.98 -17.28 -7.63
N HIS A 199 -1.75 -17.20 -8.13
CA HIS A 199 -0.88 -18.34 -8.40
C HIS A 199 -0.58 -19.15 -7.13
N LEU A 200 -0.17 -18.47 -6.06
CA LEU A 200 0.11 -19.10 -4.77
C LEU A 200 -1.13 -19.77 -4.18
N LEU A 201 -2.31 -19.17 -4.37
CA LEU A 201 -3.55 -19.75 -3.91
C LEU A 201 -3.94 -20.99 -4.74
N SER A 202 -3.81 -20.95 -6.07
CA SER A 202 -4.22 -22.05 -6.94
C SER A 202 -3.31 -23.27 -6.81
N GLU A 203 -1.99 -23.10 -6.92
CA GLU A 203 -1.04 -24.22 -6.87
C GLU A 203 -1.01 -24.90 -5.49
N LYS A 204 -0.91 -24.10 -4.42
CA LYS A 204 -0.71 -24.65 -3.07
C LYS A 204 -2.00 -25.19 -2.47
N THR A 205 -3.16 -24.71 -2.90
CA THR A 205 -4.45 -25.34 -2.53
C THR A 205 -4.58 -26.71 -3.16
N PHE A 206 -4.10 -26.90 -4.39
CA PHE A 206 -4.09 -28.21 -5.05
C PHE A 206 -3.16 -29.21 -4.37
N ILE A 207 -1.96 -28.78 -3.97
CA ILE A 207 -0.99 -29.63 -3.25
C ILE A 207 -1.50 -30.01 -1.85
N SER A 208 -2.10 -29.06 -1.12
CA SER A 208 -2.70 -29.34 0.20
C SER A 208 -3.88 -30.31 0.11
N TYR A 209 -4.72 -30.21 -0.93
CA TYR A 209 -5.78 -31.18 -1.20
C TYR A 209 -5.21 -32.57 -1.49
N LYS A 210 -4.21 -32.69 -2.37
CA LYS A 210 -3.59 -33.97 -2.73
C LYS A 210 -2.92 -34.68 -1.54
N LYS A 211 -2.34 -33.94 -0.59
CA LYS A 211 -1.79 -34.51 0.65
C LYS A 211 -2.85 -35.05 1.62
N ASN A 212 -4.09 -34.54 1.55
CA ASN A 212 -5.17 -34.87 2.48
C ASN A 212 -6.18 -35.89 1.91
N VAL A 213 -6.07 -36.26 0.64
CA VAL A 213 -6.82 -37.39 0.07
C VAL A 213 -6.03 -38.66 0.33
N PRO A 214 -6.52 -39.62 1.15
CA PRO A 214 -5.84 -40.90 1.32
C PRO A 214 -5.77 -41.60 -0.03
N ASN A 215 -4.60 -42.16 -0.37
CA ASN A 215 -4.45 -43.01 -1.56
C ASN A 215 -5.52 -44.11 -1.48
N LYS A 216 -6.55 -44.00 -2.32
CA LYS A 216 -7.36 -45.17 -2.66
C LYS A 216 -6.50 -46.00 -3.61
N ASN A 217 -5.81 -46.97 -3.03
CA ASN A 217 -5.28 -48.11 -3.76
C ASN A 217 -6.43 -48.85 -4.46
#